data_AF-A0A939R5C3-F1
#
_entry.id   AF-A0A939R5C3-F1
#
_cell.length_a   1.000
_cell.length_b   1.000
_cell.length_c   1.000
_cell.angle_alpha   90.00
_cell.angle_beta   90.00
_cell.angle_gamma   90.00
#
_symmetry.space_group_name_H-M   'P 1'
#
loop_
_entity.id
_entity.type
_entity.pdbx_description
1 polymer ?
#
loop_
_entity_poly.entity_id
_entity_poly.type
_entity_poly.pdbx_seq_one_letter_code
_entity_poly.pdbx_strand_id
1 'polypeptide(L)' 'MKMIASADHNWGIGNKGSLLVSIPGDLRNFKKLTTGKTVVLGRKTLDTFP' A
#
# COMPACT_ATOMS: atom_id res chain seq x y z
N MET A 1 -6.22 -16.40 -0.88
CA MET A 1 -6.02 -14.99 -1.32
C MET A 1 -5.73 -14.14 -0.07
N LYS A 2 -4.71 -13.26 -0.10
CA LYS A 2 -4.35 -12.40 1.04
C LYS A 2 -4.45 -10.94 0.63
N MET A 3 -4.97 -10.10 1.51
CA MET A 3 -5.01 -8.64 1.34
C MET A 3 -4.09 -7.99 2.37
N ILE A 4 -3.40 -6.93 1.97
CA ILE A 4 -2.52 -6.13 2.83
C ILE A 4 -2.89 -4.67 2.58
N ALA A 5 -3.15 -3.92 3.65
CA ALA A 5 -3.41 -2.49 3.61
C ALA A 5 -2.85 -1.84 4.88
N SER A 6 -2.37 -0.60 4.74
CA SER A 6 -1.99 0.28 5.85
C SER A 6 -3.15 1.25 6.05
N ALA A 7 -3.78 1.21 7.22
CA ALA A 7 -5.01 1.93 7.51
C ALA A 7 -4.92 2.74 8.80
N ASP A 8 -5.59 3.89 8.85
CA ASP A 8 -5.77 4.65 10.08
C ASP A 8 -6.89 4.06 10.96
N HIS A 9 -7.16 4.70 12.11
CA HIS A 9 -8.20 4.28 13.05
C HIS A 9 -9.62 4.35 12.46
N ASN A 10 -9.83 5.10 11.38
CA ASN A 10 -11.10 5.25 10.67
C ASN A 10 -11.15 4.42 9.38
N TRP A 11 -10.23 3.47 9.19
CA TRP A 11 -10.09 2.64 7.99
C TRP A 11 -9.76 3.40 6.69
N GLY A 12 -9.25 4.63 6.79
CA GLY A 12 -8.68 5.34 5.64
C GLY A 12 -7.35 4.71 5.22
N ILE A 13 -7.10 4.60 3.91
CA ILE A 13 -5.86 4.02 3.34
C ILE A 13 -5.11 4.98 2.41
N GLY A 14 -5.74 6.08 2.00
CA GLY A 14 -5.17 7.09 1.13
C GLY A 14 -6.15 8.25 0.95
N ASN A 15 -5.62 9.42 0.59
CA ASN A 15 -6.38 10.64 0.38
C ASN A 15 -5.87 11.37 -0.87
N LYS A 16 -6.77 11.81 -1.74
CA LYS A 16 -6.47 12.57 -2.98
C LYS A 16 -5.34 11.96 -3.86
N GLY A 17 -5.28 10.63 -3.96
CA GLY A 17 -4.26 9.95 -4.77
C GLY A 17 -2.88 9.91 -4.09
N SER A 18 -2.83 9.93 -2.77
CA SER A 18 -1.60 9.75 -2.00
C SER A 18 -1.88 8.90 -0.76
N LEU A 19 -0.83 8.33 -0.17
CA LEU A 19 -0.94 7.67 1.13
C LEU A 19 -1.35 8.69 2.21
N LEU A 20 -2.06 8.24 3.25
CA LEU A 20 -2.40 9.12 4.39
C LEU A 20 -1.15 9.66 5.08
N VAL A 21 -0.10 8.83 5.15
CA VAL A 21 1.20 9.16 5.73
C VAL A 21 2.27 8.36 5.00
N SER A 22 3.45 8.95 4.79
CA SER A 22 4.61 8.24 4.26
C SER A 22 5.46 7.69 5.40
N ILE A 23 5.45 6.36 5.56
CA ILE A 23 6.25 5.66 6.57
C ILE A 23 7.24 4.76 5.83
N PRO A 24 8.53 5.14 5.72
CA PRO A 24 9.53 4.33 5.00
C PRO A 24 9.67 2.90 5.54
N GLY A 25 9.44 2.71 6.85
CA GLY A 25 9.42 1.39 7.47
C GLY A 25 8.29 0.49 6.97
N ASP A 26 7.10 1.08 6.74
CA ASP A 26 5.92 0.36 6.26
C ASP A 26 6.10 -0.10 4.80
N LEU A 27 6.62 0.78 3.94
CA LEU A 27 6.95 0.43 2.56
C LEU A 27 8.01 -0.68 2.47
N ARG A 28 9.02 -0.68 3.35
CA ARG A 28 9.99 -1.77 3.47
C ARG A 28 9.33 -3.08 3.89
N ASN A 29 8.37 -3.03 4.81
CA ASN A 29 7.61 -4.21 5.23
C ASN A 29 6.73 -4.75 4.08
N PHE A 30 5.99 -3.87 3.40
CA PHE A 30 5.20 -4.22 2.21
C PHE A 30 6.06 -4.94 1.17
N LYS A 31 7.23 -4.39 0.83
CA LYS A 31 8.19 -5.02 -0.09
C LYS A 31 8.60 -6.41 0.40
N LYS A 32 8.99 -6.57 1.67
CA LYS A 32 9.35 -7.87 2.24
C LYS A 32 8.22 -8.89 2.13
N LEU A 33 6.97 -8.47 2.38
CA LEU A 33 5.81 -9.34 2.34
C LEU A 33 5.40 -9.75 0.92
N THR A 34 5.67 -8.91 -0.08
CA THR A 34 5.19 -9.08 -1.46
C THR A 34 6.26 -9.54 -2.45
N THR A 35 7.55 -9.40 -2.14
CA THR A 35 8.64 -9.84 -3.01
C THR A 35 8.51 -11.34 -3.32
N GLY A 36 8.67 -11.69 -4.61
CA GLY A 36 8.53 -13.07 -5.10
C GLY A 36 7.07 -13.53 -5.28
N LYS A 37 6.10 -12.62 -5.20
CA LYS A 37 4.67 -12.91 -5.37
C LYS A 37 4.04 -11.99 -6.41
N THR A 38 2.94 -12.44 -7.01
CA THR A 38 2.09 -11.58 -7.82
C THR A 38 1.33 -10.61 -6.92
N VAL A 39 1.48 -9.31 -7.19
CA VAL A 39 0.72 -8.25 -6.51
C VAL A 39 -0.33 -7.73 -7.48
N VAL A 40 -1.60 -7.75 -7.05
CA VAL A 40 -2.71 -7.19 -7.81
C VAL A 40 -3.08 -5.85 -7.18
N LEU A 41 -3.01 -4.78 -7.97
CA LEU A 41 -3.30 -3.41 -7.54
C LEU A 41 -4.44 -2.85 -8.39
N GLY A 42 -5.25 -1.96 -7.81
CA GLY A 42 -6.15 -1.12 -8.60
C GLY A 42 -5.35 -0.06 -9.38
N ARG A 43 -5.84 0.35 -10.56
CA ARG A 43 -5.15 1.33 -11.42
C ARG A 43 -4.67 2.57 -10.67
N LYS A 44 -5.52 3.23 -9.86
CA LYS A 44 -5.12 4.44 -9.11
C LYS A 44 -3.95 4.20 -8.16
N THR A 45 -3.88 3.01 -7.56
CA THR A 45 -2.79 2.63 -6.66
C THR A 45 -1.50 2.41 -7.45
N LEU A 46 -1.61 1.80 -8.64
CA LEU A 46 -0.49 1.60 -9.55
C LEU A 46 0.08 2.93 -10.06
N ASP A 47 -0.76 3.92 -10.36
CA ASP A 47 -0.33 5.25 -10.83
C ASP A 47 0.51 6.01 -9.78
N THR A 48 0.32 5.68 -8.50
CA THR A 48 1.05 6.26 -7.37
C THR A 48 2.15 5.34 -6.83
N PHE A 49 2.30 4.17 -7.43
CA PHE A 49 3.29 3.19 -7.02
C PHE A 49 4.67 3.67 -7.49
N PRO A 50 5.70 3.65 -6.62
CA PRO A 50 7.04 4.08 -7.00
C PRO A 50 7.68 3.21 -8.08
#